data_AF-A0A819XGA3-F1
#
_entry.id   AF-A0A819XGA3-F1
#
_cell.length_a   1.000
_cell.length_b   1.000
_cell.length_c   1.000
_cell.angle_alpha   90.00
_cell.angle_beta   90.00
_cell.angle_gamma   90.00
#
_symmetry.space_group_name_H-M   'P 1'
#
loop_
_entity.id
_entity.type
_entity.pdbx_description
1 polymer ?
#
loop_
_entity_poly.entity_id
_entity_poly.type
_entity_poly.pdbx_seq_one_letter_code
_entity_poly.pdbx_strand_id
1 'polypeptide(L)' 'NNAHKLPTGLSSVKALGSISPNSKNEVKIDGDITVPMGPGEPIPVNNSKGYTLNYNEYIVYDTKQVRLRYLIKLKFLYK' A
#
# COMPACT_ATOMS: atom_id res chain seq x y z
N ASN A 1 -20.20 4.57 -5.73
CA ASN A 1 -19.65 3.76 -4.62
C ASN A 1 -19.78 2.28 -4.94
N ASN A 2 -18.71 1.61 -5.40
CA ASN A 2 -18.69 0.18 -5.77
C ASN A 2 -17.29 -0.45 -5.62
N ALA A 3 -16.39 0.12 -4.80
CA ALA A 3 -14.98 -0.31 -4.76
C ALA A 3 -14.78 -1.80 -4.42
N HIS A 4 -15.70 -2.40 -3.65
CA HIS A 4 -15.71 -3.82 -3.32
C HIS A 4 -16.14 -4.74 -4.48
N LYS A 5 -16.74 -4.19 -5.55
CA LYS A 5 -17.10 -4.94 -6.75
C LYS A 5 -15.88 -5.02 -7.67
N LEU A 6 -14.98 -5.92 -7.31
CA LEU A 6 -13.72 -6.08 -8.03
C LEU A 6 -13.97 -6.61 -9.45
N PRO A 7 -13.22 -6.10 -10.46
CA PRO A 7 -13.13 -6.74 -11.76
C PRO A 7 -12.74 -8.22 -11.62
N THR A 8 -13.22 -9.04 -12.55
CA THR A 8 -12.90 -10.47 -12.58
C THR A 8 -11.39 -10.70 -12.55
N GLY A 9 -10.93 -11.52 -11.61
CA GLY A 9 -9.51 -11.86 -11.45
C GLY A 9 -8.74 -10.96 -10.48
N LEU A 10 -9.33 -9.88 -9.97
CA LEU A 10 -8.73 -9.05 -8.92
C LEU A 10 -9.22 -9.45 -7.54
N SER A 11 -8.34 -9.35 -6.54
CA SER A 11 -8.59 -9.78 -5.15
C SER A 11 -8.38 -8.66 -4.12
N SER A 12 -8.05 -7.45 -4.56
CA SER A 12 -7.82 -6.29 -3.71
C SER A 12 -8.01 -4.98 -4.48
N VAL A 13 -8.12 -3.89 -3.74
CA VAL A 13 -8.00 -2.53 -4.28
C VAL A 13 -6.64 -1.96 -3.85
N LYS A 14 -5.94 -1.34 -4.79
CA LYS A 14 -4.84 -0.41 -4.53
C LYS A 14 -5.32 1.00 -4.88
N ALA A 15 -5.58 1.83 -3.88
CA ALA A 15 -5.85 3.24 -4.09
C ALA A 15 -4.51 3.96 -4.28
N LEU A 16 -4.35 4.67 -5.39
CA LEU A 16 -3.09 5.28 -5.78
C LEU A 16 -2.90 6.65 -5.12
N GLY A 17 -1.80 6.79 -4.39
CA GLY A 17 -1.33 8.07 -3.87
C GLY A 17 -0.19 8.65 -4.70
N SER A 18 0.05 9.95 -4.55
CA SER A 18 1.10 10.68 -5.27
C SER A 18 2.51 10.38 -4.79
N ILE A 19 2.68 9.68 -3.66
CA ILE A 19 3.96 9.25 -3.11
C ILE A 19 3.95 7.74 -2.87
N SER A 20 4.97 7.04 -3.36
CA SER A 20 5.16 5.61 -3.08
C SER A 20 6.64 5.20 -3.04
N PRO A 21 7.00 4.12 -2.31
CA PRO A 21 8.33 3.55 -2.38
C PRO A 21 8.72 3.13 -3.81
N ASN A 22 10.01 3.26 -4.14
CA ASN A 22 10.54 2.77 -5.40
C ASN A 22 10.67 1.24 -5.37
N SER A 23 10.16 0.53 -6.38
CA SER A 23 10.22 -0.94 -6.43
C SER A 23 11.65 -1.48 -6.47
N LYS A 24 12.63 -0.67 -6.88
CA LYS A 24 14.05 -1.02 -6.83
C LYS A 24 14.60 -1.17 -5.41
N ASN A 25 13.92 -0.61 -4.41
CA ASN A 25 14.32 -0.69 -3.00
C ASN A 25 13.63 -1.85 -2.27
N GLU A 26 12.81 -2.66 -2.96
CA GLU A 26 12.13 -3.79 -2.34
C GLU A 26 13.13 -4.82 -1.81
N VAL A 27 12.85 -5.32 -0.61
CA VAL A 27 13.60 -6.42 0.01
C VAL A 27 12.68 -7.63 0.18
N LYS A 28 13.20 -8.83 -0.03
CA LYS A 28 12.49 -10.08 0.27
C LYS A 28 12.83 -10.54 1.68
N ILE A 29 11.80 -10.84 2.48
CA ILE A 29 11.94 -11.53 3.76
C ILE A 29 11.22 -12.87 3.68
N ASP A 30 11.70 -13.85 4.45
CA ASP A 30 11.09 -15.18 4.52
C ASP A 30 10.93 -15.88 3.16
N GLY A 31 11.81 -15.54 2.20
CA GLY A 31 11.86 -16.10 0.85
C GLY A 31 10.95 -15.41 -0.16
N ASP A 32 9.73 -15.03 0.22
CA ASP A 32 8.70 -14.59 -0.74
C ASP A 32 7.99 -13.28 -0.39
N ILE A 33 8.06 -12.79 0.85
CA ILE A 33 7.38 -11.57 1.29
C ILE A 33 8.15 -10.33 0.83
N THR A 34 7.51 -9.49 0.00
CA THR A 34 8.07 -8.18 -0.40
C THR A 34 7.86 -7.15 0.70
N VAL A 35 8.94 -6.50 1.13
CA VAL A 35 8.93 -5.31 1.99
C VAL A 35 9.22 -4.07 1.14
N PRO A 36 8.26 -3.14 0.98
CA PRO A 36 8.45 -1.93 0.18
C PRO A 36 9.23 -0.88 1.00
N MET A 37 10.56 -0.94 0.92
CA MET A 37 11.43 -0.03 1.68
C MET A 37 11.40 1.39 1.10
N GLY A 38 11.47 2.38 1.99
CA GLY A 38 11.60 3.79 1.61
C GLY A 38 12.94 4.11 0.94
N PRO A 39 13.15 5.39 0.55
CA PRO A 39 12.24 6.52 0.76
C PRO A 39 11.00 6.46 -0.14
N GLY A 40 9.97 7.20 0.24
CA GLY A 40 8.82 7.44 -0.65
C GLY A 40 9.19 8.50 -1.70
N GLU A 41 8.84 8.24 -2.95
CA GLU A 41 9.13 9.11 -4.10
C GLU A 41 7.83 9.57 -4.76
N PRO A 42 7.77 10.78 -5.34
CA PRO A 42 6.63 11.22 -6.11
C PRO A 42 6.39 10.29 -7.30
N ILE A 43 5.16 9.86 -7.49
CA ILE A 43 4.72 9.09 -8.66
C ILE A 43 3.63 9.83 -9.42
N PRO A 44 3.63 9.77 -10.76
CA PRO A 44 2.57 10.36 -11.55
C PRO A 44 1.26 9.59 -11.30
N VAL A 45 0.28 10.27 -10.70
CA VAL A 45 -1.08 9.76 -10.57
C VAL A 45 -1.97 10.56 -11.51
N ASN A 46 -2.59 9.88 -12.46
CA ASN A 46 -3.51 10.51 -13.39
C ASN A 46 -4.89 10.69 -12.73
N ASN A 47 -5.04 11.80 -12.02
CA ASN A 47 -6.33 12.24 -11.51
C ASN A 47 -6.63 13.65 -12.01
N SER A 48 -7.41 13.73 -13.09
CA SER A 48 -7.77 15.01 -13.72
C SER A 48 -8.89 15.76 -12.99
N LYS A 49 -9.50 15.16 -11.95
CA LYS A 49 -10.65 15.74 -11.24
C LYS A 49 -10.61 15.40 -9.74
N GLY A 50 -10.45 16.42 -8.90
CA GLY A 50 -10.59 16.30 -7.44
C GLY A 50 -9.28 16.04 -6.69
N TYR A 51 -9.39 15.48 -5.49
CA TYR A 51 -8.24 15.24 -4.60
C TYR A 51 -7.53 13.93 -4.93
N THR A 52 -6.20 13.95 -4.86
CA THR A 52 -5.34 12.77 -4.96
C THR A 52 -4.84 12.40 -3.57
N LEU A 53 -4.79 11.10 -3.26
CA LEU A 53 -4.22 10.62 -2.00
C LEU A 53 -2.74 10.99 -1.93
N ASN A 54 -2.23 11.25 -0.73
CA ASN A 54 -0.79 11.45 -0.55
C ASN A 54 -0.02 10.13 -0.70
N TYR A 55 -0.53 9.03 -0.15
CA TYR A 55 0.13 7.72 -0.14
C TYR A 55 -0.82 6.62 -0.63
N ASN A 56 -0.25 5.52 -1.10
CA ASN A 56 -1.04 4.35 -1.49
C ASN A 56 -1.77 3.73 -0.29
N GLU A 57 -3.00 3.28 -0.51
CA GLU A 57 -3.75 2.45 0.43
C GLU A 57 -4.09 1.11 -0.22
N TYR A 58 -4.02 0.03 0.54
CA TYR A 58 -4.29 -1.34 0.07
C TYR A 58 -5.44 -1.93 0.87
N ILE A 59 -6.47 -2.40 0.18
CA ILE A 59 -7.67 -2.97 0.78
C ILE A 59 -7.87 -4.39 0.25
N VAL A 60 -7.98 -5.36 1.16
CA VAL A 60 -8.39 -6.74 0.88
C VAL A 60 -9.78 -6.98 1.46
N TYR A 61 -10.54 -7.92 0.89
CA TYR A 61 -11.93 -8.16 1.29
C TYR A 61 -12.15 -9.50 1.99
N ASP A 62 -11.17 -10.40 1.98
CA ASP A 62 -11.17 -11.65 2.74
C ASP A 62 -10.08 -11.61 3.83
N THR A 63 -10.46 -11.91 5.07
CA THR A 63 -9.53 -11.97 6.21
C THR A 63 -8.46 -13.04 6.02
N LYS A 64 -8.72 -14.08 5.21
CA LYS A 64 -7.73 -15.11 4.84
C LYS A 64 -6.54 -14.54 4.05
N GLN A 65 -6.66 -13.34 3.47
CA GLN A 65 -5.56 -12.66 2.78
C GLN A 65 -4.61 -11.93 3.76
N VAL A 66 -4.94 -11.89 5.06
CA VAL A 66 -4.16 -11.18 6.08
C VAL A 66 -3.58 -12.16 7.10
N ARG A 67 -2.29 -12.03 7.37
CA ARG A 67 -1.59 -12.72 8.45
C ARG A 67 -0.74 -11.73 9.23
N LEU A 68 -1.07 -11.50 10.51
CA LEU A 68 -0.24 -10.68 11.40
C LEU A 68 1.12 -11.37 11.63
N ARG A 69 2.22 -10.64 11.47
CA ARG A 69 3.60 -11.18 11.57
C ARG A 69 4.39 -10.61 12.73
N TYR A 70 4.26 -9.31 12.96
CA TYR A 70 5.02 -8.57 13.96
C TYR A 70 4.12 -7.58 14.69
N LEU A 71 4.44 -7.33 15.96
CA LEU A 71 3.87 -6.26 16.76
C LEU A 71 5.00 -5.30 17.13
N ILE A 72 4.89 -4.04 16.71
CA ILE A 72 5.93 -3.04 16.95
C ILE A 72 5.54 -2.24 18.18
N LYS A 73 6.39 -2.27 19.22
CA LYS A 73 6.31 -1.33 20.34
C LYS A 73 7.18 -0.12 20.02
N LEU A 74 6.57 1.04 19.87
CA LEU A 74 7.29 2.28 19.57
C LEU A 74 6.90 3.41 20.52
N LYS A 75 7.83 4.36 20.73
CA LYS A 75 7.62 5.58 21.50
C LYS A 75 7.60 6.75 20.52
N PHE A 76 6.47 7.45 20.45
CA PHE A 76 6.39 8.69 19.68
C PHE A 76 7.12 9.81 20.42
N LEU A 77 8.05 10.48 19.72
CA LEU A 77 8.75 11.66 20.19
C LEU A 77 8.23 12.85 19.37
N TYR A 78 7.30 13.60 19.96
CA TYR A 78 6.68 14.75 19.30
C TYR A 78 7.60 15.98 19.38
N LYS A 79 7.51 16.85 18.37
CA LYS A 79 8.14 18.18 18.36
C LYS A 79 7.11 19.25 18.67
#